data_AF-A0A7W2JZN9-F1
#
_entry.id   AF-A0A7W2JZN9-F1
#
_cell.length_a   1.000
_cell.length_b   1.000
_cell.length_c   1.000
_cell.angle_alpha   90.00
_cell.angle_beta   90.00
_cell.angle_gamma   90.00
#
_symmetry.space_group_name_H-M   'P 1'
#
loop_
_entity.id
_entity.type
_entity.pdbx_description
1 polymer ?
#
loop_
_entity_poly.entity_id
_entity_poly.type
_entity_poly.pdbx_seq_one_letter_code
_entity_poly.pdbx_strand_id
1 'polypeptide(L)' 'MATKVDDSIKRRFDAAMRARGTTTSAALRNAVLKFLNELDAGKEHPQISLELDSPEAGKDAPSH' A
#
# COMPACT_ATOMS: atom_id res chain seq x y z
N MET A 1 -5.51 7.37 -18.95
CA MET A 1 -4.54 6.26 -18.97
C MET A 1 -4.65 5.53 -17.64
N ALA A 2 -5.42 4.45 -17.57
CA ALA A 2 -5.57 3.69 -16.33
C ALA A 2 -4.28 2.86 -16.14
N THR A 3 -3.54 3.09 -15.06
CA THR A 3 -2.43 2.23 -14.63
C THR A 3 -2.98 0.81 -14.49
N LYS A 4 -2.66 -0.06 -15.45
CA LYS A 4 -3.05 -1.47 -15.43
C LYS A 4 -2.24 -2.16 -14.32
N VAL A 5 -2.78 -2.13 -13.12
CA VAL A 5 -2.32 -2.98 -12.02
C VAL A 5 -2.84 -4.39 -12.31
N ASP A 6 -1.95 -5.38 -12.23
CA ASP A 6 -2.30 -6.79 -12.41
C ASP A 6 -3.43 -7.21 -11.45
N ASP A 7 -4.39 -8.00 -11.93
CA ASP A 7 -5.56 -8.41 -11.15
C ASP A 7 -5.19 -9.21 -9.89
N SER A 8 -4.10 -9.98 -9.91
CA SER A 8 -3.57 -10.69 -8.75
C SER A 8 -3.10 -9.71 -7.67
N ILE A 9 -2.38 -8.66 -8.10
CA ILE A 9 -1.91 -7.59 -7.21
C ILE A 9 -3.12 -6.86 -6.62
N LYS A 10 -4.11 -6.54 -7.46
CA LYS A 10 -5.33 -5.87 -7.04
C LYS A 10 -6.10 -6.65 -5.97
N ARG A 11 -6.25 -7.97 -6.15
CA ARG A 11 -6.92 -8.85 -5.17
C ARG A 11 -6.18 -8.93 -3.83
N ARG A 12 -4.85 -9.11 -3.87
CA ARG A 12 -4.03 -9.15 -2.63
C ARG A 12 -4.12 -7.84 -1.88
N PHE A 13 -4.07 -6.74 -2.63
CA PHE A 13 -4.16 -5.40 -2.09
C PHE A 13 -5.53 -5.13 -1.46
N ASP A 14 -6.63 -5.45 -2.16
CA ASP A 14 -7.99 -5.30 -1.63
C ASP A 14 -8.21 -6.18 -0.38
N ALA A 15 -7.63 -7.40 -0.34
CA ALA A 15 -7.69 -8.26 0.83
C ALA A 15 -6.97 -7.65 2.04
N ALA A 16 -5.77 -7.10 1.85
CA ALA A 16 -5.01 -6.42 2.90
C ALA A 16 -5.74 -5.16 3.42
N MET A 17 -6.35 -4.37 2.52
CA MET A 17 -7.13 -3.20 2.92
C MET A 17 -8.38 -3.58 3.72
N ARG A 18 -9.07 -4.65 3.31
CA ARG A 18 -10.24 -5.15 4.02
C ARG A 18 -9.90 -5.64 5.43
N ALA A 19 -8.77 -6.31 5.61
CA ALA A 19 -8.30 -6.73 6.93
C ALA A 19 -8.07 -5.53 7.88
N ARG A 20 -7.62 -4.39 7.33
CA ARG A 20 -7.47 -3.12 8.05
C ARG A 20 -8.77 -2.35 8.28
N GLY A 21 -9.91 -2.80 7.73
CA GLY A 21 -11.17 -2.05 7.79
C GLY A 21 -11.16 -0.77 6.95
N THR A 22 -10.31 -0.67 5.92
CA THR A 22 -10.21 0.50 5.04
C THR A 22 -10.39 0.11 3.56
N THR A 23 -10.46 1.10 2.67
CA THR A 23 -10.52 0.89 1.23
C THR A 23 -9.20 1.23 0.55
N THR A 24 -8.95 0.61 -0.60
CA THR A 24 -7.79 0.90 -1.45
C THR A 24 -7.67 2.38 -1.80
N SER A 25 -8.79 3.04 -2.10
CA SER A 25 -8.82 4.48 -2.37
C SER A 25 -8.46 5.33 -1.15
N ALA A 26 -8.92 4.95 0.05
CA ALA A 26 -8.57 5.66 1.28
C ALA A 26 -7.08 5.52 1.63
N ALA A 27 -6.51 4.32 1.47
CA ALA A 27 -5.09 4.09 1.70
C ALA A 27 -4.20 4.84 0.70
N LEU A 28 -4.55 4.82 -0.59
CA LEU A 28 -3.88 5.60 -1.61
C LEU A 28 -3.95 7.10 -1.31
N ARG A 29 -5.12 7.62 -0.92
CA ARG A 29 -5.30 9.02 -0.54
C ARG A 29 -4.36 9.41 0.61
N ASN A 30 -4.29 8.60 1.65
CA ASN A 30 -3.41 8.87 2.79
C ASN A 30 -1.93 8.83 2.41
N ALA A 31 -1.52 7.87 1.58
CA ALA A 31 -0.14 7.77 1.11
C ALA A 31 0.26 8.98 0.26
N VAL A 32 -0.64 9.47 -0.60
CA VAL A 32 -0.44 10.71 -1.38
C VAL A 32 -0.34 11.92 -0.47
N LEU A 33 -1.23 12.06 0.52
CA LEU A 33 -1.18 13.18 1.47
C LEU A 33 0.14 13.19 2.27
N LYS A 34 0.63 12.02 2.71
CA LYS A 34 1.93 11.91 3.37
C LYS A 34 3.06 12.35 2.44
N PHE A 35 3.05 11.90 1.19
CA PHE A 35 4.04 12.30 0.20
C PHE A 35 4.04 13.82 -0.05
N LEU A 36 2.86 14.45 -0.17
CA LEU A 36 2.75 15.90 -0.33
C LEU A 36 3.28 16.65 0.90
N ASN A 37 2.95 16.20 2.10
CA ASN A 37 3.49 16.79 3.33
C ASN A 37 5.02 16.66 3.40
N GLU A 38 5.58 15.55 2.92
CA GLU A 38 7.03 15.33 2.87
C GLU A 38 7.72 16.24 1.82
N LEU A 39 7.06 16.50 0.69
CA LEU A 39 7.51 17.49 -0.28
C LEU A 39 7.49 18.90 0.31
N ASP A 40 6.40 19.28 0.98
CA ASP A 40 6.27 20.59 1.64
C ASP A 40 7.32 20.78 2.75
N ALA A 41 7.69 19.69 3.43
CA ALA A 41 8.76 19.68 4.43
C ALA A 41 10.18 19.73 3.83
N GLY A 42 10.33 19.73 2.50
CA GLY A 42 11.61 19.81 1.81
C GLY A 42 12.45 18.53 1.85
N LYS A 43 11.83 17.35 2.01
CA LYS A 43 12.57 16.08 1.86
C LYS A 43 13.07 15.94 0.41
N GLU A 44 14.33 15.56 0.24
CA GLU A 44 14.95 15.45 -1.09
C GLU A 44 14.36 14.31 -1.96
N HIS A 45 13.86 13.23 -1.33
CA HIS A 45 13.32 12.07 -2.03
C HIS A 45 12.10 11.47 -1.31
N PRO A 46 10.94 12.17 -1.30
CA PRO A 46 9.72 11.59 -0.74
C PRO A 46 9.26 10.42 -1.60
N GLN A 47 8.70 9.39 -0.97
CA GLN A 47 8.21 8.21 -1.66
C GLN A 47 6.81 7.86 -1.17
N ILE A 48 5.98 7.38 -2.10
CA ILE A 48 4.68 6.83 -1.77
C ILE A 48 4.91 5.43 -1.18
N SER A 49 5.04 5.34 0.14
CA SER A 49 5.07 4.06 0.86
C SER A 49 3.66 3.70 1.31
N LEU A 50 3.19 2.53 0.86
CA LEU A 50 1.98 1.92 1.41
C LEU A 50 2.39 0.79 2.34
N GLU A 51 2.16 1.01 3.64
CA GLU A 51 2.25 -0.05 4.63
C GLU A 51 1.04 -0.96 4.46
N LEU A 52 1.29 -2.14 3.90
CA LEU A 52 0.32 -3.22 3.81
C LEU A 52 0.57 -4.14 5.00
N ASP A 53 -0.39 -4.19 5.93
CA ASP A 53 -0.41 -5.26 6.92
C ASP A 53 -0.69 -6.54 6.12
N SER A 54 0.37 -7.30 5.88
CA SER A 54 0.18 -8.69 5.48
C SER A 54 -0.51 -9.37 6.65
N PRO A 55 -1.53 -10.23 6.44
CA PRO A 55 -1.86 -11.19 7.48
C PRO A 55 -0.54 -11.86 7.84
N GLU A 56 -0.20 -11.93 9.15
CA GLU A 56 1.06 -12.53 9.60
C GLU A 56 1.32 -13.74 8.74
N ALA A 57 2.41 -13.70 7.95
CA ALA A 57 2.86 -14.87 7.24
C ALA A 57 3.10 -15.88 8.36
N GLY A 58 2.15 -16.81 8.52
CA GLY A 58 2.24 -17.89 9.49
C GLY A 58 3.63 -18.46 9.35
N LYS A 59 4.24 -18.72 10.51
CA LYS A 59 5.61 -19.23 10.67
C LYS A 59 5.75 -20.62 10.05
N ASP A 60 5.45 -20.81 8.76
CA ASP A 60 5.42 -22.09 8.04
C ASP A 60 5.34 -21.84 6.50
N ALA A 61 6.17 -20.96 5.95
CA ALA A 61 6.40 -20.92 4.50
C ALA A 61 7.83 -21.40 4.21
N PRO A 62 8.02 -22.59 3.60
CA PRO A 62 9.36 -23.09 3.31
C PRO A 62 10.02 -22.18 2.29
N SER A 63 11.24 -21.75 2.60
CA SER A 63 12.13 -21.09 1.65
C SER A 63 12.42 -22.06 0.51
N HIS A 64 12.10 -21.66 -0.73
CA HIS A 64 12.57 -22.34 -1.93
C HIS A 64 12.92 -21.34 -3.04
#